data_AF-A0AAD4T7U7-F1
#
_entry.id   AF-A0AAD4T7U7-F1
#
_cell.length_a   1.000
_cell.length_b   1.000
_cell.length_c   1.000
_cell.angle_alpha   90.00
_cell.angle_beta   90.00
_cell.angle_gamma   90.00
#
_symmetry.space_group_name_H-M   'P 1'
#
loop_
_entity.id
_entity.type
_entity.pdbx_description
1 polymer ?
#
loop_
_entity_poly.entity_id
_entity_poly.type
_entity_poly.pdbx_seq_one_letter_code
_entity_poly.pdbx_strand_id
1 'polypeptide(L)' 'VPTVLAAMIQCFDWKLVGKDPMIDMSERFGLTLPKADPLTLIPVTRFDPSVVV' A
#
# COMPACT_ATOMS: atom_id res chain seq x y z
N VAL A 1 -15.47 2.36 9.29
CA VAL A 1 -14.27 2.88 8.60
C VAL A 1 -12.95 2.44 9.26
N PRO A 2 -12.70 2.62 10.57
CA PRO A 2 -11.38 2.29 11.16
C PRO A 2 -11.03 0.80 11.10
N THR A 3 -12.03 -0.09 11.20
CA THR A 3 -11.85 -1.54 11.18
C THR A 3 -11.30 -2.08 9.86
N VAL A 4 -11.70 -1.51 8.73
CA VAL A 4 -11.20 -1.92 7.41
C VAL A 4 -9.72 -1.55 7.27
N LEU A 5 -9.35 -0.33 7.65
CA LEU A 5 -7.96 0.11 7.64
C LEU A 5 -7.10 -0.73 8.59
N ALA A 6 -7.59 -1.01 9.79
CA ALA A 6 -6.90 -1.88 10.75
C ALA A 6 -6.65 -3.28 10.18
N ALA A 7 -7.65 -3.89 9.53
CA ALA A 7 -7.49 -5.19 8.89
C ALA A 7 -6.45 -5.15 7.75
N MET A 8 -6.45 -4.09 6.93
CA MET A 8 -5.45 -3.93 5.86
C MET A 8 -4.02 -3.83 6.42
N ILE A 9 -3.82 -3.08 7.51
CA ILE A 9 -2.50 -2.90 8.13
C ILE A 9 -2.05 -4.18 8.85
N GLN A 10 -2.97 -4.91 9.49
CA GLN A 10 -2.63 -6.10 10.27
C GLN A 10 -2.33 -7.30 9.38
N CYS A 11 -3.14 -7.54 8.34
CA CYS A 11 -3.10 -8.79 7.59
C CYS A 11 -2.12 -8.77 6.41
N PHE A 12 -1.70 -7.60 5.94
CA PHE A 12 -0.93 -7.47 4.71
C PHE A 12 0.35 -6.65 4.89
N ASP A 13 1.42 -7.15 4.30
CA ASP A 13 2.55 -6.33 3.85
C ASP A 13 2.29 -5.82 2.44
N TRP A 14 3.02 -4.80 2.02
CA TRP A 14 2.78 -4.12 0.75
C TRP A 14 4.05 -4.08 -0.07
N LYS A 15 3.98 -4.58 -1.30
CA LYS A 15 5.07 -4.52 -2.28
C LYS A 15 4.83 -3.39 -3.26
N LEU A 16 5.85 -2.61 -3.54
CA LEU A 16 5.79 -1.55 -4.54
C LEU A 16 5.63 -2.13 -5.94
N VAL A 17 4.75 -1.54 -6.74
CA VAL A 17 4.65 -1.83 -8.17
C VAL A 17 5.59 -0.89 -8.91
N GLY A 18 6.61 -1.45 -9.55
CA GLY A 18 7.65 -0.69 -10.25
C GLY A 18 9.05 -1.17 -9.88
N LYS A 19 10.07 -0.60 -10.53
CA LYS A 19 11.48 -0.95 -10.30
C LYS A 19 12.21 0.02 -9.38
N ASP A 20 11.69 1.24 -9.23
CA ASP A 20 12.37 2.27 -8.46
C ASP A 20 12.11 2.13 -6.96
N PRO A 21 13.15 2.03 -6.13
CA PRO A 21 13.00 2.01 -4.68
C PRO A 21 12.64 3.39 -4.11
N MET A 22 12.77 4.45 -4.90
CA MET A 22 12.50 5.83 -4.50
C MET A 22 11.16 6.27 -5.06
N ILE A 23 10.21 6.52 -4.16
CA ILE A 23 8.86 6.98 -4.50
C ILE A 23 8.86 8.50 -4.44
N ASP A 24 8.45 9.17 -5.50
CA ASP A 24 8.20 10.61 -5.46
C ASP A 24 6.95 10.89 -4.62
N MET A 25 7.11 11.76 -3.61
CA MET A 25 6.04 12.18 -2.71
C MET A 25 5.55 13.60 -3.02
N SER A 26 5.98 14.19 -4.13
CA SER A 26 5.48 15.48 -4.61
C SER A 26 3.97 15.43 -4.84
N GLU A 27 3.32 16.59 -4.77
CA GLU A 27 1.88 16.73 -4.92
C GLU A 27 1.54 17.36 -6.27
N ARG A 28 0.44 16.91 -6.88
CA ARG A 28 -0.19 17.62 -7.99
C ARG A 28 -1.10 18.71 -7.42
N PHE A 29 -1.22 19.81 -8.16
CA PHE A 29 -2.16 20.87 -7.84
C PHE A 29 -3.61 20.34 -7.74
N GLY A 30 -4.31 20.71 -6.67
CA GLY A 30 -5.71 20.37 -6.45
C GLY A 30 -6.16 20.65 -5.01
N LEU A 31 -7.47 20.70 -4.78
CA LEU A 31 -8.05 21.00 -3.45
C LEU A 31 -7.65 19.98 -2.38
N THR A 32 -7.44 18.73 -2.78
CA THR A 32 -7.11 17.62 -1.88
C THR A 32 -5.62 17.26 -1.87
N LEU A 33 -4.76 18.06 -2.55
CA LEU A 33 -3.31 17.81 -2.69
C LEU A 33 -3.00 16.32 -3.00
N PRO A 34 -3.53 15.77 -4.11
CA PRO A 34 -3.22 14.39 -4.47
C PRO A 34 -1.72 14.25 -4.78
N LYS A 35 -1.16 13.06 -4.55
CA LYS A 35 0.21 12.74 -4.99
C LYS A 35 0.34 12.98 -6.50
N ALA A 36 1.48 13.51 -6.92
CA ALA A 36 1.79 13.75 -8.33
C ALA A 36 1.72 12.44 -9.13
N ASP A 37 2.35 11.41 -8.56
CA ASP A 37 2.27 10.03 -9.00
C ASP A 37 1.51 9.16 -7.98
N PRO A 38 0.42 8.47 -8.39
CA PRO A 38 -0.31 7.59 -7.49
C PRO A 38 0.54 6.44 -6.96
N LEU A 39 0.56 6.27 -5.64
CA LEU A 39 1.23 5.14 -5.01
C LEU A 39 0.50 3.83 -5.33
N THR A 40 1.17 2.94 -6.05
CA THR A 40 0.61 1.65 -6.47
C THR A 40 1.33 0.52 -5.75
N LEU A 41 0.58 -0.29 -5.00
CA LEU A 41 1.10 -1.36 -4.16
C LEU A 41 0.31 -2.66 -4.36
N ILE A 42 0.97 -3.80 -4.18
CA ILE A 42 0.34 -5.12 -4.13
C ILE A 42 0.31 -5.59 -2.67
N PRO A 43 -0.87 -5.91 -2.10
CA PRO A 43 -0.97 -6.51 -0.78
C PRO A 43 -0.46 -7.96 -0.81
N VAL A 44 0.34 -8.32 0.18
CA VAL A 44 0.91 -9.65 0.39
C VAL A 44 0.52 -10.11 1.78
N THR A 45 -0.09 -11.29 1.89
CA THR A 45 -0.53 -11.83 3.18
C THR A 45 0.67 -12.03 4.11
N ARG A 46 0.58 -11.52 5.35
CA ARG A 46 1.60 -11.76 6.39
C ARG A 46 1.59 -13.19 6.91
N PHE A 47 0.41 -13.79 6.91
CA PHE A 47 0.18 -15.14 7.38
C PHE A 47 -0.48 -15.95 6.27
N ASP A 48 0.19 -17.00 5.83
CA ASP A 48 -0.36 -17.99 4.93
C ASP A 48 -0.66 -19.28 5.72
N PRO A 49 -1.94 -19.54 6.06
CA PRO A 49 -2.29 -20.74 6.80
C PRO A 49 -2.03 -22.02 6.01
N SER A 50 -1.92 -21.98 4.69
CA SER A 50 -1.70 -23.17 3.86
C SER A 50 -0.27 -23.72 3.95
N VAL A 51 0.68 -22.94 4.47
CA VAL A 51 2.08 -23.33 4.64
C VAL A 51 2.34 -24.00 6.00
N VAL A 52 1.44 -23.81 6.97
CA VAL A 52 1.61 -24.26 8.37
C VAL A 52 0.81 -25.54 8.67
N VAL A 53 0.15 -26.13 7.66
CA VAL A 53 -0.67 -27.35 7.77
C VAL A 53 -0.01 -28.49 7.00
#